data_AF-A0A2I1EP69-F1
#
_entry.id   AF-A0A2I1EP69-F1
#
_cell.length_a   1.000
_cell.length_b   1.000
_cell.length_c   1.000
_cell.angle_alpha   90.00
_cell.angle_beta   90.00
_cell.angle_gamma   90.00
#
_symmetry.space_group_name_H-M   'P 1'
#
loop_
_entity.id
_entity.type
_entity.pdbx_description
1 polymer ?
#
loop_
_entity_poly.entity_id
_entity_poly.type
_entity_poly.pdbx_seq_one_letter_code
_entity_poly.pdbx_strand_id
1 'polypeptide(L)'
;MTSYTIFDNINLEKKPIVKIGTFNIKCPPKTIAEGLVKMGTKCLDFIEQSVAFNTFRIEITPVNDQKLEWVYNLQVQTTTWFEHLCQNFSKNEVMEIARSYVNSVRNSYSPPPPPRKSEKISVPSNKYCEHHADCNFEHPISEIDQDWRNPRPKKNTYLICFHEQNPNSDKCYISVHCPSNVDQPIIFCAKSLPQMNRTNHFCNWYAENERIVLENNGWIVLSQQDDVREVLICPHPAIGYENDTIPPNYQQINHKNNRELIKDFTFWNWVLEYFLNTYLTKEICEDSEQCPIEFLALNFGIWEATEAKDKQAKEFHGHLHVHLTRSAIDRFEINEVDAMYGKIGIPKQYSIQDCEELESKYLLSLEINRLQQDMRDVRDYLGELNEKMDHILGLKPPFITTMSMEQFLQKLDDFYYDRNNNFMSYLNSFQEHGISIIDIDYLKEKDWIELGVVKIGDRIKMTRESKIVCTSS
;
A
#
# COMPACT_ATOMS: atom_id res chain seq x y z
N MET A 1 -31.68 -12.10 22.74
CA MET A 1 -30.66 -11.91 21.69
C MET A 1 -29.47 -11.23 22.31
N THR A 2 -28.28 -11.81 22.22
CA THR A 2 -27.03 -11.15 22.62
C THR A 2 -26.75 -10.03 21.62
N SER A 3 -26.57 -8.80 22.11
CA SER A 3 -26.34 -7.62 21.25
C SER A 3 -24.96 -7.64 20.60
N TYR A 4 -23.96 -8.12 21.35
CA TYR A 4 -22.61 -8.37 20.87
C TYR A 4 -21.97 -9.52 21.67
N THR A 5 -20.93 -10.12 21.09
CA THR A 5 -20.08 -11.14 21.69
C THR A 5 -18.62 -10.75 21.48
N ILE A 6 -17.78 -10.88 22.51
CA ILE A 6 -16.34 -10.64 22.43
C ILE A 6 -15.64 -11.96 22.65
N PHE A 7 -14.70 -12.32 21.76
CA PHE A 7 -13.93 -13.55 21.86
C PHE A 7 -12.73 -13.35 22.77
N ASP A 8 -12.36 -14.39 23.53
CA ASP A 8 -11.30 -14.27 24.54
C ASP A 8 -9.90 -14.27 23.93
N ASN A 9 -9.65 -15.11 22.94
CA ASN A 9 -8.30 -15.33 22.40
C ASN A 9 -8.05 -14.54 21.12
N ILE A 10 -6.91 -13.83 21.10
CA ILE A 10 -6.33 -13.26 19.89
C ILE A 10 -5.24 -14.22 19.41
N ASN A 11 -5.50 -14.94 18.31
CA ASN A 11 -4.55 -15.85 17.69
C ASN A 11 -4.25 -15.39 16.25
N LEU A 12 -2.97 -15.10 16.00
CA LEU A 12 -2.43 -14.66 14.71
C LEU A 12 -1.53 -15.73 14.07
N GLU A 13 -1.49 -16.97 14.53
CA GLU A 13 -0.57 -18.00 14.03
C GLU A 13 -0.90 -18.44 12.59
N LYS A 14 -2.17 -18.37 12.19
CA LYS A 14 -2.62 -18.88 10.89
C LYS A 14 -2.89 -17.80 9.84
N LYS A 15 -3.17 -16.58 10.29
CA LYS A 15 -3.51 -15.46 9.42
C LYS A 15 -3.30 -14.13 10.16
N PRO A 16 -2.98 -13.05 9.43
CA PRO A 16 -2.76 -11.72 9.99
C PRO A 16 -4.06 -11.01 10.42
N ILE A 17 -5.22 -11.68 10.29
CA ILE A 17 -6.54 -11.16 10.67
C ILE A 17 -7.22 -12.07 11.70
N VAL A 18 -7.69 -11.48 12.78
CA VAL A 18 -8.35 -12.20 13.87
C VAL A 18 -9.71 -11.57 14.17
N LYS A 19 -10.70 -12.43 14.44
CA LYS A 19 -12.03 -12.00 14.87
C LYS A 19 -11.97 -11.64 16.35
N ILE A 20 -12.37 -10.43 16.69
CA ILE A 20 -12.39 -9.94 18.08
C ILE A 20 -13.77 -10.05 18.69
N GLY A 21 -14.80 -9.86 17.87
CA GLY A 21 -16.17 -10.02 18.31
C GLY A 21 -17.18 -9.94 17.17
N THR A 22 -18.44 -10.20 17.48
CA THR A 22 -19.57 -10.02 16.57
C THR A 22 -20.66 -9.21 17.23
N PHE A 23 -21.48 -8.56 16.43
CA PHE A 23 -22.66 -7.85 16.89
C PHE A 23 -23.75 -7.84 15.82
N ASN A 24 -24.99 -7.62 16.24
CA ASN A 24 -26.11 -7.47 15.32
C ASN A 24 -26.38 -5.98 15.10
N ILE A 25 -26.28 -5.51 13.85
CA ILE A 25 -26.42 -4.09 13.49
C ILE A 25 -27.84 -3.55 13.78
N LYS A 26 -28.84 -4.42 13.89
CA LYS A 26 -30.23 -4.05 14.24
C LYS A 26 -30.47 -3.88 15.74
N CYS A 27 -29.49 -4.21 16.59
CA CYS A 27 -29.59 -3.93 18.02
C CYS A 27 -29.52 -2.42 18.32
N PRO A 28 -29.93 -1.96 19.51
CA PRO A 28 -29.88 -0.55 19.87
C PRO A 28 -28.47 0.04 19.69
N PRO A 29 -28.30 1.20 19.01
CA PRO A 29 -27.01 1.81 18.72
C PRO A 29 -26.09 1.96 19.93
N LYS A 30 -26.63 2.44 21.06
CA LYS A 30 -25.88 2.59 22.32
C LYS A 30 -25.25 1.28 22.79
N THR A 31 -26.01 0.19 22.75
CA THR A 31 -25.51 -1.13 23.18
C THR A 31 -24.43 -1.65 22.23
N ILE A 32 -24.56 -1.41 20.93
CA ILE A 32 -23.52 -1.77 19.96
C ILE A 32 -22.28 -0.92 20.18
N ALA A 33 -22.42 0.39 20.37
CA ALA A 33 -21.31 1.31 20.63
C ALA A 33 -20.50 0.91 21.87
N GLU A 34 -21.15 0.52 22.97
CA GLU A 34 -20.48 -0.07 24.14
C GLU A 34 -19.66 -1.32 23.78
N GLY A 35 -20.22 -2.20 22.94
CA GLY A 35 -19.53 -3.39 22.45
C GLY A 35 -18.30 -3.04 21.60
N LEU A 36 -18.44 -2.09 20.67
CA LEU A 36 -17.34 -1.61 19.82
C LEU A 36 -16.20 -1.00 20.64
N VAL A 37 -16.52 -0.19 21.66
CA VAL A 37 -15.51 0.36 22.59
C VAL A 37 -14.77 -0.74 23.33
N LYS A 38 -15.47 -1.79 23.81
CA LYS A 38 -14.83 -2.92 24.49
C LYS A 38 -13.94 -3.75 23.56
N MET A 39 -14.40 -4.02 22.33
CA MET A 39 -13.60 -4.71 21.31
C MET A 39 -12.37 -3.88 20.92
N GLY A 40 -12.54 -2.58 20.76
CA GLY A 40 -11.46 -1.64 20.46
C GLY A 40 -10.41 -1.55 21.57
N THR A 41 -10.86 -1.46 22.83
CA THR A 41 -9.99 -1.49 24.01
C THR A 41 -9.17 -2.78 24.05
N LYS A 42 -9.83 -3.94 23.84
CA LYS A 42 -9.15 -5.23 23.78
C LYS A 42 -8.08 -5.28 22.68
N CYS A 43 -8.34 -4.70 21.52
CA CYS A 43 -7.34 -4.62 20.44
C CYS A 43 -6.14 -3.78 20.86
N LEU A 44 -6.38 -2.60 21.44
CA LEU A 44 -5.29 -1.73 21.90
C LEU A 44 -4.46 -2.40 23.01
N ASP A 45 -5.10 -3.03 23.99
CA ASP A 45 -4.41 -3.75 25.07
C ASP A 45 -3.48 -4.84 24.52
N PHE A 46 -3.93 -5.58 23.49
CA PHE A 46 -3.13 -6.59 22.81
C PHE A 46 -1.95 -5.98 22.05
N ILE A 47 -2.19 -4.90 21.30
CA ILE A 47 -1.15 -4.22 20.51
C ILE A 47 -0.10 -3.58 21.43
N GLU A 48 -0.49 -3.00 22.55
CA GLU A 48 0.44 -2.38 23.51
C GLU A 48 1.33 -3.41 24.21
N GLN A 49 0.85 -4.65 24.36
CA GLN A 49 1.66 -5.77 24.86
C GLN A 49 2.57 -6.36 23.77
N SER A 50 2.24 -6.18 22.49
CA SER A 50 3.02 -6.66 21.36
C SER A 50 3.89 -5.55 20.77
N VAL A 51 5.17 -5.53 21.13
CA VAL A 51 6.15 -4.57 20.58
C VAL A 51 6.28 -4.68 19.05
N ALA A 52 5.87 -5.81 18.46
CA ALA A 52 5.97 -6.05 17.01
C ALA A 52 4.87 -5.34 16.19
N PHE A 53 3.62 -5.32 16.64
CA PHE A 53 2.48 -4.94 15.78
C PHE A 53 2.10 -3.46 15.89
N ASN A 54 3.01 -2.54 15.57
CA ASN A 54 2.74 -1.11 15.64
C ASN A 54 1.85 -0.56 14.49
N THR A 55 1.68 -1.33 13.42
CA THR A 55 0.83 -1.02 12.26
C THR A 55 -0.27 -2.08 12.15
N PHE A 56 -1.51 -1.63 12.25
CA PHE A 56 -2.70 -2.48 12.26
C PHE A 56 -3.93 -1.70 11.77
N ARG A 57 -5.01 -2.43 11.51
CA ARG A 57 -6.30 -1.91 11.08
C ARG A 57 -7.40 -2.61 11.85
N ILE A 58 -8.43 -1.86 12.20
CA ILE A 58 -9.70 -2.43 12.63
C ILE A 58 -10.60 -2.49 11.41
N GLU A 59 -11.16 -3.66 11.14
CA GLU A 59 -12.07 -3.88 10.02
C GLU A 59 -13.41 -4.42 10.53
N ILE A 60 -14.51 -3.75 10.21
CA ILE A 60 -15.85 -4.16 10.58
C ILE A 60 -16.62 -4.54 9.31
N THR A 61 -17.01 -5.81 9.22
CA THR A 61 -17.58 -6.38 7.99
C THR A 61 -18.83 -7.21 8.26
N PRO A 62 -19.83 -7.20 7.36
CA PRO A 62 -20.98 -8.09 7.46
C PRO A 62 -20.58 -9.55 7.22
N VAL A 63 -21.22 -10.49 7.93
CA VAL A 63 -20.89 -11.93 7.88
C VAL A 63 -21.87 -12.73 7.01
N ASN A 64 -23.09 -12.23 6.87
CA ASN A 64 -24.16 -12.92 6.16
C ASN A 64 -24.69 -12.09 5.01
N ASP A 65 -25.33 -12.76 4.04
CA ASP A 65 -25.91 -12.12 2.86
C ASP A 65 -27.00 -11.09 3.23
N GLN A 66 -27.61 -11.27 4.40
CA GLN A 66 -28.61 -10.35 4.97
C GLN A 66 -27.97 -9.11 5.64
N LYS A 67 -26.64 -9.06 5.76
CA LYS A 67 -25.84 -8.03 6.44
C LYS A 67 -26.34 -7.65 7.85
N LEU A 68 -26.91 -8.61 8.58
CA LEU A 68 -27.47 -8.39 9.92
C LEU A 68 -26.42 -8.57 11.02
N GLU A 69 -25.56 -9.57 10.86
CA GLU A 69 -24.45 -9.84 11.77
C GLU A 69 -23.17 -9.26 11.18
N TRP A 70 -22.42 -8.57 12.03
CA TRP A 70 -21.16 -7.93 11.68
C TRP A 70 -20.05 -8.47 12.58
N VAL A 71 -18.86 -8.65 12.01
CA VAL A 71 -17.66 -9.04 12.73
C VAL A 71 -16.74 -7.84 12.85
N TYR A 72 -16.21 -7.65 14.05
CA TYR A 72 -15.12 -6.75 14.34
C TYR A 72 -13.80 -7.53 14.26
N ASN A 73 -12.93 -7.16 13.34
CA ASN A 73 -11.64 -7.81 13.11
C ASN A 73 -10.48 -6.88 13.47
N LEU A 74 -9.42 -7.48 13.99
CA LEU A 74 -8.09 -6.88 14.08
C LEU A 74 -7.24 -7.47 12.95
N GLN A 75 -6.73 -6.62 12.07
CA GLN A 75 -5.80 -6.95 11.01
C GLN A 75 -4.43 -6.33 11.34
N VAL A 76 -3.38 -7.13 11.48
CA VAL A 76 -2.01 -6.61 11.62
C VAL A 76 -1.35 -6.51 10.25
N GLN A 77 -0.29 -5.69 10.13
CA GLN A 77 0.50 -5.63 8.90
C GLN A 77 1.03 -7.01 8.51
N THR A 78 0.76 -7.44 7.27
CA THR A 78 1.08 -8.80 6.80
C THR A 78 2.57 -9.08 6.77
N THR A 79 3.38 -8.05 6.52
CA THR A 79 4.84 -8.15 6.49
C THR A 79 5.41 -8.36 7.90
N THR A 80 4.95 -7.60 8.89
CA THR A 80 5.32 -7.81 10.30
C THR A 80 4.79 -9.12 10.87
N TRP A 81 3.59 -9.53 10.44
CA TRP A 81 3.06 -10.86 10.76
C TRP A 81 3.95 -11.98 10.22
N PHE A 82 4.42 -11.87 8.98
CA PHE A 82 5.34 -12.84 8.40
C PHE A 82 6.66 -12.92 9.18
N GLU A 83 7.22 -11.78 9.55
CA GLU A 83 8.43 -11.72 10.41
C GLU A 83 8.20 -12.37 11.78
N HIS A 84 7.03 -12.16 12.38
CA HIS A 84 6.64 -12.83 13.61
C HIS A 84 6.55 -14.35 13.43
N LEU A 85 6.00 -14.84 12.31
CA LEU A 85 5.98 -16.28 12.02
C LEU A 85 7.40 -16.83 11.88
N CYS A 86 8.32 -16.12 11.21
CA CYS A 86 9.73 -16.52 11.08
C CYS A 86 10.45 -16.69 12.43
N GLN A 87 10.01 -15.99 13.47
CA GLN A 87 10.59 -16.10 14.81
C GLN A 87 10.08 -17.33 15.58
N ASN A 88 8.91 -17.86 15.22
CA ASN A 88 8.20 -18.88 16.00
C ASN A 88 8.08 -20.24 15.30
N PHE A 89 8.22 -20.29 13.97
CA PHE A 89 8.01 -21.49 13.16
C PHE A 89 9.19 -21.76 12.22
N SER A 90 9.32 -23.00 11.74
CA SER A 90 10.33 -23.34 10.74
C SER A 90 10.02 -22.68 9.39
N LYS A 91 11.06 -22.48 8.56
CA LYS A 91 10.91 -21.86 7.24
C LYS A 91 9.82 -22.51 6.37
N ASN A 92 9.70 -23.84 6.39
CA ASN A 92 8.69 -24.55 5.60
C ASN A 92 7.28 -24.28 6.12
N GLU A 93 7.08 -24.34 7.43
CA GLU A 93 5.78 -24.04 8.06
C GLU A 93 5.35 -22.60 7.79
N VAL A 94 6.27 -21.63 7.92
CA VAL A 94 6.00 -20.21 7.62
C VAL A 94 5.51 -20.05 6.18
N MET A 95 6.19 -20.68 5.23
CA MET A 95 5.81 -20.61 3.81
C MET A 95 4.44 -21.26 3.57
N GLU A 96 4.16 -22.40 4.18
CA GLU A 96 2.85 -23.06 4.07
C GLU A 96 1.72 -22.20 4.64
N ILE A 97 1.91 -21.63 5.83
CA ILE A 97 0.93 -20.75 6.49
C ILE A 97 0.67 -19.50 5.65
N ALA A 98 1.74 -18.79 5.26
CA ALA A 98 1.62 -17.55 4.50
C ALA A 98 0.98 -17.78 3.13
N ARG A 99 1.39 -18.84 2.42
CA ARG A 99 0.83 -19.18 1.11
C ARG A 99 -0.61 -19.66 1.22
N SER A 100 -0.96 -20.42 2.27
CA SER A 100 -2.34 -20.81 2.55
C SER A 100 -3.24 -19.59 2.75
N TYR A 101 -2.79 -18.60 3.53
CA TYR A 101 -3.50 -17.33 3.70
C TYR A 101 -3.70 -16.60 2.37
N VAL A 102 -2.63 -16.37 1.60
CA VAL A 102 -2.72 -15.65 0.32
C VAL A 102 -3.65 -16.37 -0.66
N ASN A 103 -3.52 -17.69 -0.80
CA ASN A 103 -4.38 -18.49 -1.67
C ASN A 103 -5.84 -18.42 -1.22
N SER A 104 -6.10 -18.46 0.09
CA SER A 104 -7.46 -18.32 0.63
C SER A 104 -8.08 -16.97 0.24
N VAL A 105 -7.32 -15.88 0.36
CA VAL A 105 -7.80 -14.54 0.00
C VAL A 105 -8.06 -14.46 -1.51
N ARG A 106 -7.09 -14.86 -2.34
CA ARG A 106 -7.23 -14.82 -3.81
C ARG A 106 -8.38 -15.70 -4.32
N ASN A 107 -8.59 -16.88 -3.74
CA ASN A 107 -9.68 -17.77 -4.13
C ASN A 107 -11.05 -17.24 -3.71
N SER A 108 -11.13 -16.49 -2.61
CA SER A 108 -12.37 -15.85 -2.15
C SER A 108 -12.68 -14.55 -2.88
N TYR A 109 -11.69 -13.96 -3.54
CA TYR A 109 -11.85 -12.67 -4.19
C TYR A 109 -12.58 -12.80 -5.52
N SER A 110 -13.71 -12.10 -5.62
CA SER A 110 -14.42 -11.91 -6.88
C SER A 110 -14.38 -10.42 -7.21
N PRO A 111 -13.64 -10.00 -8.26
CA PRO A 111 -13.59 -8.60 -8.64
C PRO A 111 -15.01 -8.13 -8.98
N PRO A 112 -15.48 -7.02 -8.38
CA PRO A 112 -16.80 -6.52 -8.68
C PRO A 112 -16.87 -6.09 -10.15
N PRO A 113 -18.05 -6.21 -10.79
CA PRO A 113 -18.22 -5.76 -12.16
C PRO A 113 -17.90 -4.26 -12.27
N PRO A 114 -17.41 -3.80 -13.44
CA PRO A 114 -17.15 -2.38 -13.64
C PRO A 114 -18.40 -1.56 -13.32
N PRO A 115 -18.26 -0.44 -12.59
CA PRO A 115 -19.40 0.35 -12.21
C PRO A 115 -20.12 0.87 -13.45
N ARG A 116 -21.45 0.92 -13.41
CA ARG A 116 -22.23 1.65 -14.41
C ARG A 116 -21.80 3.12 -14.37
N LYS A 117 -21.80 3.77 -15.53
CA LYS A 117 -21.48 5.20 -15.61
C LYS A 117 -22.42 5.99 -14.71
N SER A 118 -21.84 6.92 -13.98
CA SER A 118 -22.57 7.95 -13.25
C SER A 118 -23.39 8.82 -14.20
N GLU A 119 -24.56 9.27 -13.75
CA GLU A 119 -25.31 10.31 -14.45
C GLU A 119 -24.83 11.71 -14.05
N LYS A 120 -24.13 11.82 -12.91
CA LYS A 120 -23.53 13.05 -12.39
C LYS A 120 -22.02 13.05 -12.57
N ILE A 121 -21.44 14.22 -12.82
CA ILE A 121 -19.99 14.38 -12.94
C ILE A 121 -19.44 14.77 -11.56
N SER A 122 -18.34 14.17 -11.14
CA SER A 122 -17.73 14.52 -9.87
C SER A 122 -17.28 15.97 -9.85
N VAL A 123 -17.50 16.63 -8.71
CA VAL A 123 -17.09 18.01 -8.49
C VAL A 123 -15.58 18.04 -8.32
N PRO A 124 -14.83 18.73 -9.21
CA PRO A 124 -13.39 18.87 -9.03
C PRO A 124 -13.09 19.60 -7.73
N SER A 125 -12.16 19.07 -6.93
CA SER A 125 -11.69 19.79 -5.75
C SER A 125 -10.85 20.99 -6.17
N ASN A 126 -11.07 22.12 -5.50
CA ASN A 126 -10.20 23.27 -5.67
C ASN A 126 -8.79 22.96 -5.17
N LYS A 127 -7.83 23.81 -5.56
CA LYS A 127 -6.47 23.71 -5.04
C LYS A 127 -6.39 24.41 -3.69
N TYR A 128 -6.24 23.65 -2.61
CA TYR A 128 -6.14 24.20 -1.25
C TYR A 128 -4.71 24.40 -0.78
N CYS A 129 -4.53 25.28 0.20
CA CYS A 129 -3.25 25.44 0.90
C CYS A 129 -2.91 24.20 1.75
N GLU A 130 -1.77 23.56 1.46
CA GLU A 130 -1.29 22.37 2.19
C GLU A 130 -0.84 22.67 3.63
N HIS A 131 -0.48 23.93 3.91
CA HIS A 131 0.07 24.41 5.18
C HIS A 131 -0.84 25.45 5.83
N HIS A 132 -2.16 25.29 5.67
CA HIS A 132 -3.10 26.36 6.01
C HIS A 132 -3.04 26.78 7.48
N ALA A 133 -2.87 25.84 8.41
CA ALA A 133 -2.76 26.17 9.82
C ALA A 133 -1.46 26.93 10.09
N ASP A 134 -0.36 26.53 9.48
CA ASP A 134 0.92 27.24 9.60
C ASP A 134 0.80 28.66 9.04
N CYS A 135 0.23 28.85 7.85
CA CYS A 135 0.07 30.17 7.27
C CYS A 135 -0.79 31.13 8.13
N ASN A 136 -1.74 30.59 8.91
CA ASN A 136 -2.61 31.36 9.79
C ASN A 136 -2.00 31.64 11.17
N PHE A 137 -1.18 30.72 11.69
CA PHE A 137 -0.73 30.75 13.08
C PHE A 137 0.79 30.89 13.25
N GLU A 138 1.58 30.78 12.18
CA GLU A 138 3.00 31.17 12.17
C GLU A 138 3.14 32.68 11.93
N HIS A 139 3.49 33.42 12.98
CA HIS A 139 4.10 34.75 12.91
C HIS A 139 5.12 34.94 14.04
N PRO A 140 6.04 35.91 13.88
CA PRO A 140 7.41 35.74 13.42
C PRO A 140 8.34 35.16 14.50
N ILE A 141 9.53 34.70 14.10
CA ILE A 141 10.64 34.48 15.03
C ILE A 141 10.76 35.73 15.92
N SER A 142 10.53 35.50 17.21
CA SER A 142 10.81 36.39 18.33
C SER A 142 12.08 37.21 18.09
N GLU A 143 12.00 38.51 18.35
CA GLU A 143 13.09 39.32 18.92
C GLU A 143 14.50 38.80 18.62
N ILE A 144 15.00 39.08 17.40
CA ILE A 144 16.46 39.13 17.25
C ILE A 144 16.89 40.30 18.13
N ASP A 145 17.56 39.96 19.22
CA ASP A 145 18.45 40.82 19.98
C ASP A 145 18.96 41.96 19.09
N GLN A 146 18.54 43.18 19.41
CA GLN A 146 19.20 44.38 18.93
C GLN A 146 20.58 44.46 19.58
N ASP A 147 21.50 43.57 19.21
CA ASP A 147 22.92 43.85 19.37
C ASP A 147 23.33 44.76 18.21
N TRP A 148 23.27 46.07 18.45
CA TRP A 148 23.65 47.16 17.55
C TRP A 148 25.16 47.20 17.21
N ARG A 149 25.84 46.05 17.15
CA ARG A 149 27.28 45.95 16.94
C ARG A 149 27.67 44.83 15.97
N ASN A 150 27.10 44.80 14.76
CA ASN A 150 27.82 44.39 13.53
C ASN A 150 26.86 44.26 12.33
N PRO A 151 26.84 45.21 11.38
CA PRO A 151 26.15 44.99 10.10
C PRO A 151 27.05 44.15 9.18
N ARG A 152 26.80 42.84 9.09
CA ARG A 152 27.22 42.06 7.92
C ARG A 152 25.99 41.78 7.05
N PRO A 153 25.95 42.25 5.79
CA PRO A 153 24.78 42.08 4.94
C PRO A 153 24.75 40.64 4.41
N LYS A 154 23.78 39.84 4.86
CA LYS A 154 23.36 38.64 4.12
C LYS A 154 22.25 39.04 3.14
N LYS A 155 22.49 38.74 1.87
CA LYS A 155 21.69 39.09 0.71
C LYS A 155 20.27 38.51 0.78
N ASN A 156 19.29 39.40 0.57
CA ASN A 156 17.98 39.25 -0.06
C ASN A 156 17.20 37.93 0.11
N THR A 157 16.19 37.99 0.96
CA THR A 157 14.83 37.53 0.63
C THR A 157 13.83 38.46 1.33
N TYR A 158 12.86 38.96 0.58
CA TYR A 158 12.03 40.12 0.88
C TYR A 158 11.17 39.95 2.15
N LEU A 159 11.41 40.82 3.14
CA LEU A 159 10.53 41.10 4.27
C LEU A 159 9.48 42.15 3.88
N ILE A 160 8.21 41.74 3.95
CA ILE A 160 6.99 42.43 4.44
C ILE A 160 6.86 43.95 4.19
N CYS A 161 5.77 44.35 3.53
CA CYS A 161 5.15 45.67 3.71
C CYS A 161 3.68 45.50 4.17
N PHE A 162 3.33 46.19 5.26
CA PHE A 162 1.96 46.42 5.71
C PHE A 162 1.26 47.46 4.81
N HIS A 163 -0.05 47.31 4.58
CA HIS A 163 -0.93 48.46 4.42
C HIS A 163 -2.35 48.19 4.94
N GLU A 164 -2.78 49.18 5.71
CA GLU A 164 -4.08 49.56 6.25
C GLU A 164 -5.35 48.84 5.76
N GLN A 165 -6.15 48.50 6.77
CA GLN A 165 -7.49 47.95 6.72
C GLN A 165 -8.46 48.88 5.96
N ASN A 166 -9.15 48.33 4.97
CA ASN A 166 -10.29 48.98 4.32
C ASN A 166 -11.60 48.44 4.94
N PRO A 167 -12.42 49.23 5.64
CA PRO A 167 -13.55 48.74 6.44
C PRO A 167 -14.78 48.23 5.66
N ASN A 168 -14.78 48.29 4.31
CA ASN A 168 -15.97 48.04 3.48
C ASN A 168 -15.78 46.90 2.46
N SER A 169 -15.08 45.84 2.82
CA SER A 169 -14.89 44.66 1.97
C SER A 169 -15.53 43.44 2.62
N ASP A 170 -16.67 42.98 2.08
CA ASP A 170 -17.38 41.72 2.43
C ASP A 170 -16.61 40.45 2.03
N LYS A 171 -15.29 40.51 2.06
CA LYS A 171 -14.39 39.39 1.82
C LYS A 171 -13.54 39.23 3.07
N CYS A 172 -13.72 38.10 3.73
CA CYS A 172 -12.83 37.64 4.78
C CYS A 172 -11.45 37.39 4.14
N TYR A 173 -10.57 38.39 4.15
CA TYR A 173 -9.17 38.24 3.72
C TYR A 173 -8.37 37.75 4.94
N ILE A 174 -8.09 36.44 5.02
CA ILE A 174 -6.97 35.73 4.39
C ILE A 174 -5.67 35.94 5.17
N SER A 175 -5.15 34.83 5.70
CA SER A 175 -3.75 34.67 6.13
C SER A 175 -2.81 35.39 5.17
N VAL A 176 -1.88 36.18 5.71
CA VAL A 176 -0.94 36.99 4.92
C VAL A 176 0.02 36.11 4.10
N HIS A 177 -0.04 34.77 4.22
CA HIS A 177 1.03 33.86 3.79
C HIS A 177 0.57 32.69 2.90
N CYS A 178 -0.73 32.51 2.64
CA CYS A 178 -1.17 31.54 1.62
C CYS A 178 -0.83 32.04 0.21
N PRO A 179 -0.33 31.19 -0.71
CA PRO A 179 -0.17 31.56 -2.11
C PRO A 179 -1.48 32.12 -2.70
N SER A 180 -1.41 33.17 -3.52
CA SER A 180 -2.60 33.83 -4.09
C SER A 180 -3.42 32.97 -5.06
N ASN A 181 -2.93 31.76 -5.38
CA ASN A 181 -3.54 30.82 -6.32
C ASN A 181 -4.05 29.54 -5.63
N VAL A 182 -4.22 29.55 -4.31
CA VAL A 182 -4.82 28.45 -3.56
C VAL A 182 -5.96 28.94 -2.68
N ASP A 183 -6.97 28.09 -2.52
CA ASP A 183 -8.10 28.32 -1.65
C ASP A 183 -7.75 28.02 -0.19
N GLN A 184 -8.55 28.63 0.70
CA GLN A 184 -8.44 28.45 2.14
C GLN A 184 -9.54 27.49 2.60
N PRO A 185 -9.17 26.35 3.22
CA PRO A 185 -10.17 25.47 3.80
C PRO A 185 -10.85 26.15 4.98
N ILE A 186 -12.17 26.03 5.08
CA ILE A 186 -12.94 26.61 6.20
C ILE A 186 -12.72 25.79 7.47
N ILE A 187 -12.57 24.48 7.31
CA ILE A 187 -12.45 23.50 8.39
C ILE A 187 -11.06 22.87 8.32
N PHE A 188 -10.26 23.09 9.37
CA PHE A 188 -8.90 22.63 9.48
C PHE A 188 -8.48 22.42 10.95
N CYS A 189 -7.47 21.60 11.18
CA CYS A 189 -6.92 21.35 12.50
C CYS A 189 -5.63 22.15 12.70
N ALA A 190 -5.61 22.93 13.78
CA ALA A 190 -4.47 23.74 14.20
C ALA A 190 -3.93 23.32 15.59
N LYS A 191 -4.16 22.07 16.01
CA LYS A 191 -3.52 21.55 17.22
C LYS A 191 -2.00 21.44 16.99
N SER A 192 -1.21 21.88 17.95
CA SER A 192 0.24 21.64 17.96
C SER A 192 0.52 20.17 18.26
N LEU A 193 1.20 19.48 17.34
CA LEU A 193 1.49 18.06 17.40
C LEU A 193 3.00 17.79 17.48
N PRO A 194 3.42 16.76 18.22
CA PRO A 194 4.80 16.32 18.24
C PRO A 194 5.22 15.70 16.89
N GLN A 195 6.47 15.93 16.52
CA GLN A 195 7.04 15.51 15.23
C GLN A 195 8.16 14.48 15.43
N MET A 196 8.45 13.67 14.41
CA MET A 196 9.50 12.64 14.46
C MET A 196 10.90 13.24 14.62
N ASN A 197 11.28 14.14 13.71
CA ASN A 197 12.66 14.65 13.59
C ASN A 197 12.76 16.19 13.63
N ARG A 198 11.73 16.88 14.15
CA ARG A 198 11.70 18.35 14.23
C ARG A 198 10.91 18.83 15.46
N THR A 199 10.91 20.15 15.66
CA THR A 199 10.06 20.80 16.66
C THR A 199 8.58 20.53 16.38
N ASN A 200 7.74 20.66 17.41
CA ASN A 200 6.30 20.54 17.24
C ASN A 200 5.79 21.45 16.13
N HIS A 201 4.74 21.00 15.46
CA HIS A 201 4.17 21.66 14.29
C HIS A 201 2.65 21.49 14.29
N PHE A 202 1.92 22.35 13.58
CA PHE A 202 0.47 22.21 13.52
C PHE A 202 0.06 20.96 12.73
N CYS A 203 -1.07 20.35 13.13
CA CYS A 203 -1.64 19.18 12.48
C CYS A 203 -1.86 19.38 10.98
N ASN A 204 -2.26 20.57 10.55
CA ASN A 204 -2.55 20.93 9.16
C ASN A 204 -3.53 19.98 8.44
N TRP A 205 -4.31 19.19 9.17
CA TRP A 205 -5.42 18.46 8.58
C TRP A 205 -6.49 19.47 8.15
N TYR A 206 -7.16 19.25 7.01
CA TYR A 206 -8.25 20.11 6.57
C TYR A 206 -9.22 19.37 5.66
N ALA A 207 -10.47 19.81 5.70
CA ALA A 207 -11.50 19.42 4.76
C ALA A 207 -11.48 20.36 3.55
N GLU A 208 -11.56 19.78 2.36
CA GLU A 208 -11.81 20.53 1.13
C GLU A 208 -13.32 20.77 1.06
N ASN A 209 -13.73 22.01 0.85
CA ASN A 209 -15.11 22.42 1.04
C ASN A 209 -16.07 21.67 0.09
N GLU A 210 -15.63 21.37 -1.13
CA GLU A 210 -16.44 20.63 -2.12
C GLU A 210 -16.71 19.16 -1.75
N ARG A 211 -15.98 18.62 -0.76
CA ARG A 211 -16.06 17.22 -0.35
C ARG A 211 -16.90 17.01 0.91
N ILE A 212 -17.40 18.08 1.51
CA ILE A 212 -18.19 17.98 2.74
C ILE A 212 -19.57 17.41 2.41
N VAL A 213 -19.87 16.24 2.96
CA VAL A 213 -21.15 15.54 2.77
C VAL A 213 -22.13 15.89 3.89
N LEU A 214 -21.64 15.98 5.12
CA LEU A 214 -22.44 16.20 6.32
C LEU A 214 -21.59 16.80 7.44
N GLU A 215 -22.14 17.78 8.15
CA GLU A 215 -21.59 18.34 9.38
C GLU A 215 -22.65 18.28 10.47
N ASN A 216 -22.36 17.62 11.59
CA ASN A 216 -23.33 17.52 12.68
C ASN A 216 -22.69 17.11 14.02
N ASN A 217 -23.07 17.79 15.11
CA ASN A 217 -22.78 17.40 16.49
C ASN A 217 -21.29 17.05 16.78
N GLY A 218 -20.36 17.84 16.24
CA GLY A 218 -18.92 17.65 16.44
C GLY A 218 -18.25 16.68 15.49
N TRP A 219 -18.94 16.24 14.44
CA TRP A 219 -18.45 15.27 13.46
C TRP A 219 -18.67 15.78 12.04
N ILE A 220 -17.76 15.37 11.16
CA ILE A 220 -17.81 15.71 9.73
C ILE A 220 -17.66 14.45 8.88
N VAL A 221 -18.42 14.37 7.79
CA VAL A 221 -18.34 13.33 6.78
C VAL A 221 -17.82 13.94 5.49
N LEU A 222 -16.75 13.36 4.95
CA LEU A 222 -16.09 13.82 3.74
C LEU A 222 -16.10 12.73 2.66
N SER A 223 -16.42 13.06 1.41
CA SER A 223 -16.18 12.14 0.30
C SER A 223 -14.68 12.01 0.00
N GLN A 224 -14.24 10.93 -0.65
CA GLN A 224 -12.85 10.80 -1.10
C GLN A 224 -12.52 11.74 -2.29
N GLN A 225 -11.25 12.10 -2.46
CA GLN A 225 -10.80 12.85 -3.64
C GLN A 225 -11.02 12.02 -4.90
N ASP A 226 -10.60 10.76 -4.86
CA ASP A 226 -10.86 9.80 -5.91
C ASP A 226 -12.36 9.55 -6.07
N ASP A 227 -12.76 9.15 -7.27
CA ASP A 227 -14.14 8.82 -7.59
C ASP A 227 -14.52 7.44 -7.10
N VAL A 228 -14.38 7.19 -5.81
CA VAL A 228 -14.65 5.91 -5.13
C VAL A 228 -15.83 6.01 -4.18
N ARG A 229 -16.56 4.91 -3.98
CA ARG A 229 -17.72 4.81 -3.09
C ARG A 229 -17.33 4.77 -1.61
N GLU A 230 -16.58 5.76 -1.16
CA GLU A 230 -16.03 5.82 0.18
C GLU A 230 -16.16 7.23 0.76
N VAL A 231 -16.56 7.28 2.02
CA VAL A 231 -16.55 8.51 2.82
C VAL A 231 -15.70 8.32 4.08
N LEU A 232 -15.17 9.43 4.58
CA LEU A 232 -14.39 9.52 5.80
C LEU A 232 -15.20 10.23 6.88
N ILE A 233 -15.29 9.67 8.08
CA ILE A 233 -15.91 10.31 9.24
C ILE A 233 -14.82 10.76 10.20
N CYS A 234 -14.76 12.05 10.48
CA CYS A 234 -13.70 12.66 11.30
C CYS A 234 -14.31 13.49 12.45
N PRO A 235 -13.57 13.70 13.55
CA PRO A 235 -13.86 14.78 14.49
C PRO A 235 -13.89 16.12 13.78
N HIS A 236 -14.87 16.96 14.06
CA HIS A 236 -14.92 18.33 13.57
C HIS A 236 -13.95 19.22 14.37
N PRO A 237 -12.91 19.82 13.75
CA PRO A 237 -11.92 20.65 14.45
C PRO A 237 -12.48 21.87 15.20
N ALA A 238 -13.67 22.33 14.80
CA ALA A 238 -14.38 23.44 15.41
C ALA A 238 -15.74 22.98 15.98
N ILE A 239 -15.70 22.15 17.01
CA ILE A 239 -16.92 21.58 17.63
C ILE A 239 -17.88 22.69 18.09
N GLY A 240 -19.18 22.52 17.80
CA GLY A 240 -20.24 23.47 18.12
C GLY A 240 -20.51 24.53 17.05
N TYR A 241 -19.82 24.46 15.91
CA TYR A 241 -20.01 25.36 14.77
C TYR A 241 -20.45 24.63 13.50
N GLU A 242 -21.09 23.47 13.62
CA GLU A 242 -21.45 22.61 12.48
C GLU A 242 -22.51 23.24 11.55
N ASN A 243 -23.25 24.23 12.05
CA ASN A 243 -24.25 24.98 11.26
C ASN A 243 -24.07 26.51 11.36
N ASP A 244 -22.98 26.96 11.99
CA ASP A 244 -22.75 28.36 12.31
C ASP A 244 -21.44 28.84 11.70
N THR A 245 -21.32 30.14 11.45
CA THR A 245 -20.07 30.72 10.99
C THR A 245 -19.04 30.71 12.13
N ILE A 246 -17.88 30.10 11.90
CA ILE A 246 -16.78 30.07 12.85
C ILE A 246 -16.30 31.52 13.12
N PRO A 247 -16.22 31.97 14.38
CA PRO A 247 -15.83 33.34 14.70
C PRO A 247 -14.41 33.69 14.20
N PRO A 248 -14.17 34.95 13.80
CA PRO A 248 -12.82 35.44 13.56
C PRO A 248 -11.97 35.23 14.83
N ASN A 249 -10.81 34.58 14.70
CA ASN A 249 -9.86 34.20 15.76
C ASN A 249 -10.15 32.92 16.55
N TYR A 250 -11.20 32.15 16.24
CA TYR A 250 -11.37 30.83 16.85
C TYR A 250 -10.26 29.88 16.39
N GLN A 251 -9.58 29.23 17.34
CA GLN A 251 -8.57 28.23 17.05
C GLN A 251 -9.20 26.84 16.96
N GLN A 252 -9.15 26.26 15.77
CA GLN A 252 -9.74 24.95 15.46
C GLN A 252 -8.84 23.80 15.96
N ILE A 253 -8.91 23.51 17.26
CA ILE A 253 -7.98 22.62 17.96
C ILE A 253 -8.56 21.24 18.33
N ASN A 254 -9.82 20.96 17.98
CA ASN A 254 -10.42 19.66 18.31
C ASN A 254 -9.80 18.56 17.45
N HIS A 255 -8.86 17.83 18.03
CA HIS A 255 -8.12 16.76 17.37
C HIS A 255 -8.23 15.50 18.21
N LYS A 256 -8.77 14.45 17.60
CA LYS A 256 -8.74 13.09 18.14
C LYS A 256 -8.04 12.19 17.13
N ASN A 257 -7.09 11.38 17.58
CA ASN A 257 -6.46 10.36 16.75
C ASN A 257 -7.27 9.05 16.75
N ASN A 258 -6.90 8.08 15.90
CA ASN A 258 -7.64 6.82 15.81
C ASN A 258 -7.60 5.98 17.11
N ARG A 259 -6.58 6.14 17.96
CA ARG A 259 -6.51 5.47 19.29
C ARG A 259 -7.50 6.05 20.29
N GLU A 260 -7.84 7.32 20.15
CA GLU A 260 -8.91 7.96 20.91
C GLU A 260 -10.28 7.56 20.36
N LEU A 261 -10.46 7.63 19.03
CA LEU A 261 -11.73 7.32 18.36
C LEU A 261 -12.22 5.89 18.60
N ILE A 262 -11.31 4.90 18.52
CA ILE A 262 -11.67 3.49 18.72
C ILE A 262 -12.29 3.21 20.10
N LYS A 263 -11.95 4.03 21.12
CA LYS A 263 -12.47 3.95 22.49
C LYS A 263 -13.57 4.97 22.78
N ASP A 264 -13.94 5.80 21.82
CA ASP A 264 -14.90 6.88 22.02
C ASP A 264 -16.33 6.37 21.83
N PHE A 265 -17.06 6.24 22.95
CA PHE A 265 -18.47 5.85 22.94
C PHE A 265 -19.34 6.85 22.17
N THR A 266 -19.09 8.15 22.33
CA THR A 266 -19.88 9.20 21.68
C THR A 266 -19.68 9.15 20.17
N PHE A 267 -18.46 8.89 19.72
CA PHE A 267 -18.15 8.64 18.31
C PHE A 267 -18.95 7.46 17.75
N TRP A 268 -18.81 6.26 18.34
CA TRP A 268 -19.48 5.07 17.83
C TRP A 268 -21.00 5.18 17.90
N ASN A 269 -21.54 5.78 18.97
CA ASN A 269 -22.97 6.01 19.08
C ASN A 269 -23.45 6.97 17.99
N TRP A 270 -22.73 8.06 17.71
CA TRP A 270 -23.09 8.99 16.64
C TRP A 270 -23.03 8.33 15.26
N VAL A 271 -21.98 7.53 14.97
CA VAL A 271 -21.85 6.79 13.71
C VAL A 271 -23.04 5.85 13.50
N LEU A 272 -23.47 5.12 14.54
CA LEU A 272 -24.55 4.15 14.43
C LEU A 272 -25.94 4.78 14.48
N GLU A 273 -26.18 5.70 15.41
CA GLU A 273 -27.50 6.29 15.67
C GLU A 273 -27.84 7.40 14.67
N TYR A 274 -26.90 8.31 14.43
CA TYR A 274 -27.14 9.46 13.57
C TYR A 274 -26.73 9.16 12.14
N PHE A 275 -25.45 8.92 11.88
CA PHE A 275 -24.97 8.76 10.51
C PHE A 275 -25.59 7.56 9.79
N LEU A 276 -25.54 6.36 10.37
CA LEU A 276 -26.08 5.16 9.74
C LEU A 276 -27.61 5.14 9.76
N ASN A 277 -28.23 5.23 10.94
CA ASN A 277 -29.67 4.99 11.08
C ASN A 277 -30.53 6.20 10.70
N THR A 278 -30.05 7.42 10.91
CA THR A 278 -30.84 8.63 10.62
C THR A 278 -30.48 9.16 9.23
N TYR A 279 -29.25 9.61 9.02
CA TYR A 279 -28.85 10.22 7.76
C TYR A 279 -28.84 9.23 6.59
N LEU A 280 -28.02 8.17 6.64
CA LEU A 280 -27.90 7.24 5.52
C LEU A 280 -29.17 6.44 5.26
N THR A 281 -29.71 5.78 6.29
CA THR A 281 -30.81 4.83 6.10
C THR A 281 -32.13 5.55 5.84
N LYS A 282 -32.51 6.53 6.67
CA LYS A 282 -33.82 7.20 6.55
C LYS A 282 -33.81 8.34 5.54
N GLU A 283 -32.87 9.27 5.68
CA GLU A 283 -32.89 10.51 4.88
C GLU A 283 -32.42 10.27 3.44
N ILE A 284 -31.28 9.59 3.26
CA ILE A 284 -30.72 9.33 1.93
C ILE A 284 -31.36 8.11 1.26
N CYS A 285 -31.43 6.98 1.97
CA CYS A 285 -31.87 5.70 1.39
C CYS A 285 -33.36 5.38 1.56
N GLU A 286 -34.15 6.28 2.17
CA GLU A 286 -35.61 6.15 2.32
C GLU A 286 -36.05 4.81 2.94
N ASP A 287 -35.37 4.37 4.01
CA ASP A 287 -35.62 3.11 4.73
C ASP A 287 -35.51 1.86 3.84
N SER A 288 -34.56 1.86 2.90
CA SER A 288 -34.20 0.65 2.14
C SER A 288 -33.93 -0.54 3.07
N GLU A 289 -34.46 -1.71 2.72
CA GLU A 289 -34.21 -2.95 3.47
C GLU A 289 -32.72 -3.35 3.47
N GLN A 290 -31.95 -2.88 2.48
CA GLN A 290 -30.53 -3.18 2.36
C GLN A 290 -29.68 -2.21 3.20
N CYS A 291 -28.72 -2.74 3.95
CA CYS A 291 -27.75 -1.91 4.66
C CYS A 291 -26.90 -1.10 3.65
N PRO A 292 -26.84 0.24 3.77
CA PRO A 292 -26.14 1.10 2.81
C PRO A 292 -24.61 1.07 2.95
N ILE A 293 -24.09 0.35 3.94
CA ILE A 293 -22.66 0.22 4.23
C ILE A 293 -22.19 -1.20 3.87
N GLU A 294 -20.99 -1.30 3.30
CA GLU A 294 -20.32 -2.55 2.97
C GLU A 294 -19.20 -2.90 3.95
N PHE A 295 -18.53 -1.88 4.47
CA PHE A 295 -17.30 -2.05 5.23
C PHE A 295 -16.98 -0.78 6.05
N LEU A 296 -16.40 -0.95 7.23
CA LEU A 296 -15.84 0.15 8.03
C LEU A 296 -14.38 -0.17 8.39
N ALA A 297 -13.50 0.83 8.37
CA ALA A 297 -12.14 0.67 8.90
C ALA A 297 -11.53 1.88 9.59
N LEU A 298 -10.67 1.59 10.57
CA LEU A 298 -9.75 2.54 11.19
C LEU A 298 -8.32 2.05 10.95
N ASN A 299 -7.49 2.90 10.33
CA ASN A 299 -6.08 2.65 10.07
C ASN A 299 -5.20 3.15 11.22
N PHE A 300 -4.13 2.42 11.56
CA PHE A 300 -3.19 2.81 12.62
C PHE A 300 -1.74 2.65 12.14
N GLY A 301 -0.84 3.44 12.73
CA GLY A 301 0.59 3.36 12.43
C GLY A 301 0.90 3.87 11.02
N ILE A 302 1.72 3.14 10.25
CA ILE A 302 2.13 3.59 8.91
C ILE A 302 0.93 3.71 7.96
N TRP A 303 -0.11 2.89 8.13
CA TRP A 303 -1.32 2.97 7.31
C TRP A 303 -2.09 4.28 7.51
N GLU A 304 -2.14 4.81 8.74
CA GLU A 304 -2.70 6.13 9.03
C GLU A 304 -1.81 7.25 8.47
N ALA A 305 -0.49 7.12 8.63
CA ALA A 305 0.50 8.12 8.18
C ALA A 305 0.58 8.25 6.64
N THR A 306 0.31 7.18 5.90
CA THR A 306 0.38 7.18 4.43
C THR A 306 -0.72 8.06 3.82
N GLU A 307 -1.84 8.19 4.52
CA GLU A 307 -3.01 8.99 4.13
C GLU A 307 -2.96 10.41 4.73
N ALA A 308 -1.99 10.68 5.60
CA ALA A 308 -1.78 11.98 6.20
C ALA A 308 -1.05 12.96 5.28
N LYS A 309 -1.43 14.23 5.38
CA LYS A 309 -0.76 15.33 4.66
C LYS A 309 0.64 15.63 5.23
N ASP A 310 0.82 15.55 6.55
CA ASP A 310 2.14 15.70 7.21
C ASP A 310 2.72 14.34 7.64
N LYS A 311 3.58 13.75 6.81
CA LYS A 311 4.24 12.46 7.09
C LYS A 311 5.21 12.47 8.28
N GLN A 312 5.55 13.63 8.83
CA GLN A 312 6.46 13.77 9.98
C GLN A 312 5.73 13.81 11.33
N ALA A 313 4.40 13.96 11.32
CA ALA A 313 3.61 13.97 12.54
C ALA A 313 3.64 12.60 13.23
N LYS A 314 3.69 12.59 14.57
CA LYS A 314 3.59 11.36 15.38
C LYS A 314 2.15 10.94 15.65
N GLU A 315 1.21 11.86 15.48
CA GLU A 315 -0.22 11.68 15.68
C GLU A 315 -0.94 12.35 14.52
N PHE A 316 -2.07 11.78 14.11
CA PHE A 316 -2.84 12.24 12.96
C PHE A 316 -4.27 12.50 13.36
N HIS A 317 -4.94 13.37 12.61
CA HIS A 317 -6.36 13.59 12.79
C HIS A 317 -7.12 12.34 12.33
N GLY A 318 -7.67 11.63 13.29
CA GLY A 318 -8.28 10.33 13.10
C GLY A 318 -9.52 10.39 12.22
N HIS A 319 -9.78 9.32 11.50
CA HIS A 319 -10.91 9.19 10.60
C HIS A 319 -11.29 7.72 10.38
N LEU A 320 -12.60 7.47 10.33
CA LEU A 320 -13.20 6.19 10.00
C LEU A 320 -13.52 6.15 8.49
N HIS A 321 -13.00 5.13 7.81
CA HIS A 321 -13.34 4.83 6.43
C HIS A 321 -14.66 4.09 6.39
N VAL A 322 -15.56 4.52 5.51
CA VAL A 322 -16.87 3.91 5.32
C VAL A 322 -17.05 3.61 3.84
N HIS A 323 -17.10 2.34 3.48
CA HIS A 323 -17.43 1.94 2.12
C HIS A 323 -18.94 1.85 1.97
N LEU A 324 -19.47 2.57 0.98
CA LEU A 324 -20.89 2.66 0.69
C LEU A 324 -21.28 1.67 -0.42
N THR A 325 -22.50 1.15 -0.33
CA THR A 325 -23.06 0.36 -1.42
C THR A 325 -23.26 1.22 -2.66
N ARG A 326 -23.29 0.58 -3.83
CA ARG A 326 -23.66 1.28 -5.06
C ARG A 326 -25.04 1.96 -4.95
N SER A 327 -26.01 1.26 -4.36
CA SER A 327 -27.36 1.79 -4.17
C SER A 327 -27.38 3.05 -3.32
N ALA A 328 -26.53 3.15 -2.28
CA ALA A 328 -26.44 4.36 -1.48
C ALA A 328 -25.92 5.55 -2.31
N ILE A 329 -24.94 5.33 -3.19
CA ILE A 329 -24.41 6.38 -4.08
C ILE A 329 -25.48 6.86 -5.07
N ASP A 330 -26.21 5.95 -5.69
CA ASP A 330 -27.31 6.32 -6.59
C ASP A 330 -28.34 7.19 -5.84
N ARG A 331 -28.60 6.90 -4.56
CA ARG A 331 -29.48 7.70 -3.71
C ARG A 331 -28.90 9.07 -3.35
N PHE A 332 -27.61 9.17 -3.09
CA PHE A 332 -26.95 10.48 -2.91
C PHE A 332 -27.09 11.36 -4.15
N GLU A 333 -26.94 10.79 -5.36
CA GLU A 333 -27.09 11.52 -6.61
C GLU A 333 -28.53 11.99 -6.85
N ILE A 334 -29.53 11.17 -6.48
CA ILE A 334 -30.96 11.51 -6.54
C ILE A 334 -31.31 12.64 -5.55
N ASN A 335 -30.72 12.62 -4.35
CA ASN A 335 -30.92 13.63 -3.32
C ASN A 335 -30.07 14.89 -3.53
N GLU A 336 -29.41 15.02 -4.69
CA GLU A 336 -28.61 16.19 -5.07
C GLU A 336 -27.50 16.54 -4.06
N VAL A 337 -26.86 15.51 -3.47
CA VAL A 337 -25.69 15.69 -2.60
C VAL A 337 -24.44 15.80 -3.47
N ASP A 338 -24.12 17.01 -3.90
CA ASP A 338 -23.06 17.32 -4.88
C ASP A 338 -21.69 16.71 -4.52
N ALA A 339 -21.33 16.68 -3.23
CA ALA A 339 -20.07 16.09 -2.74
C ALA A 339 -19.90 14.60 -3.07
N MET A 340 -21.00 13.90 -3.38
CA MET A 340 -21.03 12.47 -3.70
C MET A 340 -21.22 12.19 -5.19
N TYR A 341 -21.35 13.20 -6.04
CA TYR A 341 -21.51 13.00 -7.48
C TYR A 341 -20.33 12.25 -8.10
N GLY A 342 -20.63 11.28 -8.97
CA GLY A 342 -19.60 10.57 -9.72
C GLY A 342 -18.73 9.63 -8.88
N LYS A 343 -18.96 9.53 -7.57
CA LYS A 343 -18.20 8.67 -6.64
C LYS A 343 -18.57 7.21 -6.78
N ILE A 344 -18.33 6.62 -7.96
CA ILE A 344 -18.87 5.32 -8.38
C ILE A 344 -17.87 4.18 -8.30
N GLY A 345 -16.58 4.50 -8.22
CA GLY A 345 -15.44 3.60 -8.26
C GLY A 345 -15.39 2.65 -7.06
N ILE A 346 -14.72 1.53 -7.25
CA ILE A 346 -14.65 0.47 -6.26
C ILE A 346 -13.72 0.93 -5.13
N PRO A 347 -14.16 0.93 -3.86
CA PRO A 347 -13.28 1.23 -2.73
C PRO A 347 -12.11 0.24 -2.63
N LYS A 348 -11.07 0.68 -1.93
CA LYS A 348 -9.83 -0.06 -1.70
C LYS A 348 -10.12 -1.46 -1.15
N GLN A 349 -9.56 -2.48 -1.81
CA GLN A 349 -9.67 -3.88 -1.39
C GLN A 349 -8.49 -4.25 -0.51
N TYR A 350 -8.60 -3.88 0.77
CA TYR A 350 -7.55 -4.04 1.78
C TYR A 350 -6.88 -5.42 1.78
N SER A 351 -7.66 -6.49 1.83
CA SER A 351 -7.12 -7.86 1.86
C SER A 351 -6.26 -8.23 0.65
N ILE A 352 -6.58 -7.69 -0.53
CA ILE A 352 -5.81 -7.94 -1.76
C ILE A 352 -4.51 -7.16 -1.72
N GLN A 353 -4.56 -5.88 -1.35
CA GLN A 353 -3.36 -5.06 -1.20
C GLN A 353 -2.40 -5.67 -0.16
N ASP A 354 -2.95 -6.12 0.96
CA ASP A 354 -2.20 -6.73 2.06
C ASP A 354 -1.53 -8.06 1.62
N CYS A 355 -2.17 -8.83 0.72
CA CYS A 355 -1.58 -10.03 0.09
C CYS A 355 -0.49 -9.66 -0.93
N GLU A 356 -0.72 -8.65 -1.77
CA GLU A 356 0.25 -8.19 -2.76
C GLU A 356 1.53 -7.67 -2.10
N GLU A 357 1.42 -6.94 -0.99
CA GLU A 357 2.57 -6.49 -0.19
C GLU A 357 3.36 -7.69 0.36
N LEU A 358 2.68 -8.69 0.93
CA LEU A 358 3.31 -9.89 1.47
C LEU A 358 4.04 -10.70 0.39
N GLU A 359 3.39 -10.89 -0.76
CA GLU A 359 3.96 -11.63 -1.89
C GLU A 359 5.19 -10.93 -2.46
N SER A 360 5.07 -9.63 -2.73
CA SER A 360 6.15 -8.83 -3.32
C SER A 360 7.35 -8.71 -2.40
N LYS A 361 7.12 -8.55 -1.09
CA LYS A 361 8.21 -8.32 -0.13
C LYS A 361 8.94 -9.60 0.29
N TYR A 362 8.23 -10.73 0.46
CA TYR A 362 8.84 -11.97 0.96
C TYR A 362 8.65 -13.16 0.03
N LEU A 363 7.39 -13.54 -0.26
CA LEU A 363 7.09 -14.87 -0.78
C LEU A 363 7.72 -15.13 -2.15
N LEU A 364 7.66 -14.15 -3.07
CA LEU A 364 8.23 -14.32 -4.42
C LEU A 364 9.72 -14.68 -4.37
N SER A 365 10.51 -13.97 -3.55
CA SER A 365 11.95 -14.22 -3.45
C SER A 365 12.26 -15.60 -2.83
N LEU A 366 11.49 -16.00 -1.82
CA LEU A 366 11.68 -17.27 -1.13
C LEU A 366 11.29 -18.46 -2.03
N GLU A 367 10.26 -18.31 -2.84
CA GLU A 367 9.82 -19.32 -3.80
C GLU A 367 10.80 -19.47 -4.95
N ILE A 368 11.31 -18.36 -5.51
CA ILE A 368 12.36 -18.41 -6.53
C ILE A 368 13.59 -19.15 -6.01
N ASN A 369 14.03 -18.84 -4.78
CA ASN A 369 15.17 -19.52 -4.16
C ASN A 369 14.91 -21.01 -3.94
N ARG A 370 13.69 -21.39 -3.54
CA ARG A 370 13.29 -22.80 -3.38
C ARG A 370 13.31 -23.53 -4.73
N LEU A 371 12.70 -22.97 -5.77
CA LEU A 371 12.70 -23.55 -7.12
C LEU A 371 14.12 -23.71 -7.66
N GLN A 372 15.00 -22.74 -7.42
CA GLN A 372 16.42 -22.86 -7.81
C GLN A 372 17.13 -23.99 -7.08
N GLN A 373 16.80 -24.25 -5.81
CA GLN A 373 17.34 -25.39 -5.07
C GLN A 373 16.78 -26.71 -5.61
N ASP A 374 15.46 -26.81 -5.80
CA ASP A 374 14.82 -28.00 -6.35
C ASP A 374 15.39 -28.34 -7.74
N MET A 375 15.67 -27.33 -8.58
CA MET A 375 16.33 -27.52 -9.88
C MET A 375 17.78 -28.03 -9.77
N ARG A 376 18.53 -27.63 -8.72
CA ARG A 376 19.87 -28.17 -8.45
C ARG A 376 19.76 -29.63 -8.02
N ASP A 377 18.88 -29.93 -7.08
CA ASP A 377 18.68 -31.28 -6.54
C ASP A 377 18.24 -32.26 -7.65
N VAL A 378 17.34 -31.83 -8.54
CA VAL A 378 16.95 -32.62 -9.72
C VAL A 378 18.13 -32.84 -10.67
N ARG A 379 18.96 -31.82 -10.90
CA ARG A 379 20.14 -31.94 -11.77
C ARG A 379 21.14 -32.95 -11.20
N ASP A 380 21.40 -32.88 -9.90
CA ASP A 380 22.32 -33.78 -9.21
C ASP A 380 21.80 -35.22 -9.25
N TYR A 381 20.50 -35.42 -8.99
CA TYR A 381 19.85 -36.74 -9.11
C TYR A 381 19.94 -37.33 -10.53
N LEU A 382 19.73 -36.49 -11.55
CA LEU A 382 19.88 -36.92 -12.95
C LEU A 382 21.34 -37.30 -13.27
N GLY A 383 22.31 -36.57 -12.71
CA GLY A 383 23.73 -36.90 -12.80
C GLY A 383 24.03 -38.28 -12.21
N GLU A 384 23.59 -38.53 -10.98
CA GLU A 384 23.76 -39.84 -10.32
C GLU A 384 23.08 -40.99 -11.08
N LEU A 385 21.89 -40.74 -11.64
CA LEU A 385 21.16 -41.75 -12.40
C LEU A 385 21.89 -42.09 -13.71
N ASN A 386 22.50 -41.09 -14.36
CA ASN A 386 23.32 -41.29 -15.55
C ASN A 386 24.56 -42.15 -15.22
N GLU A 387 25.27 -41.86 -14.14
CA GLU A 387 26.41 -42.66 -13.68
C GLU A 387 26.04 -44.12 -13.36
N LYS A 388 24.89 -44.33 -12.70
CA LYS A 388 24.38 -45.68 -12.41
C LYS A 388 23.98 -46.43 -13.69
N MET A 389 23.39 -45.74 -14.66
CA MET A 389 23.00 -46.31 -15.94
C MET A 389 24.22 -46.74 -16.76
N ASP A 390 25.26 -45.90 -16.81
CA ASP A 390 26.55 -46.21 -17.43
C ASP A 390 27.16 -47.48 -16.80
N HIS A 391 27.14 -47.58 -15.46
CA HIS A 391 27.62 -48.75 -14.75
C HIS A 391 26.80 -50.03 -15.05
N ILE A 392 25.46 -49.96 -15.08
CA ILE A 392 24.59 -51.14 -15.29
C ILE A 392 24.69 -51.68 -16.71
N LEU A 393 24.74 -50.79 -17.70
CA LEU A 393 24.77 -51.17 -19.11
C LEU A 393 26.14 -51.70 -19.54
N GLY A 394 27.14 -51.71 -18.66
CA GLY A 394 28.53 -52.03 -19.01
C GLY A 394 29.09 -51.07 -20.07
N LEU A 395 28.40 -49.95 -20.28
CA LEU A 395 28.89 -48.84 -21.04
C LEU A 395 30.03 -48.33 -20.19
N LYS A 396 31.28 -48.63 -20.59
CA LYS A 396 32.36 -47.70 -20.26
C LYS A 396 31.78 -46.32 -20.57
N PRO A 397 31.89 -45.32 -19.66
CA PRO A 397 31.50 -43.96 -20.00
C PRO A 397 32.05 -43.73 -21.39
N PRO A 398 31.23 -43.31 -22.37
CA PRO A 398 31.67 -43.27 -23.75
C PRO A 398 33.06 -42.67 -23.69
N PHE A 399 34.06 -43.44 -24.17
CA PHE A 399 35.26 -42.80 -24.64
C PHE A 399 34.73 -41.97 -25.81
N ILE A 400 34.15 -40.81 -25.49
CA ILE A 400 34.25 -39.67 -26.35
C ILE A 400 35.75 -39.60 -26.46
N THR A 401 36.26 -40.02 -27.61
CA THR A 401 37.58 -39.61 -28.04
C THR A 401 37.46 -38.10 -28.11
N THR A 402 37.59 -37.41 -26.97
CA THR A 402 37.47 -35.96 -26.88
C THR A 402 38.72 -35.47 -27.56
N MET A 403 38.61 -35.31 -28.87
CA MET A 403 39.49 -34.43 -29.59
C MET A 403 39.46 -33.13 -28.80
N SER A 404 40.60 -32.75 -28.22
CA SER A 404 40.69 -31.48 -27.52
C SER A 404 40.46 -30.35 -28.54
N MET A 405 40.04 -29.18 -28.07
CA MET A 405 39.91 -28.00 -28.94
C MET A 405 41.22 -27.73 -29.71
N GLU A 406 42.36 -27.95 -29.06
CA GLU A 406 43.69 -27.87 -29.68
C GLU A 406 43.85 -28.86 -30.84
N GLN A 407 43.55 -30.14 -30.64
CA GLN A 407 43.61 -31.15 -31.70
C GLN A 407 42.64 -30.87 -32.84
N PHE A 408 41.47 -30.30 -32.53
CA PHE A 408 40.46 -29.94 -33.52
C PHE A 408 40.88 -28.76 -34.39
N LEU A 409 41.37 -27.69 -33.77
CA LEU A 409 41.87 -26.52 -34.49
C LEU A 409 43.13 -26.87 -35.30
N GLN A 410 44.02 -27.69 -34.76
CA GLN A 410 45.20 -28.18 -35.50
C GLN A 410 44.79 -29.01 -36.72
N LYS A 411 43.79 -29.89 -36.58
CA LYS A 411 43.26 -30.67 -37.70
C LYS A 411 42.65 -29.76 -38.78
N LEU A 412 41.95 -28.69 -38.39
CA LEU A 412 41.42 -27.71 -39.34
C LEU A 412 42.53 -26.97 -40.09
N ASP A 413 43.61 -26.61 -39.40
CA ASP A 413 44.79 -26.01 -40.03
C ASP A 413 45.44 -26.97 -41.02
N ASP A 414 45.60 -28.24 -40.66
CA ASP A 414 46.17 -29.27 -41.54
C ASP A 414 45.29 -29.53 -42.77
N PHE A 415 43.96 -29.48 -42.62
CA PHE A 415 43.00 -29.80 -43.68
C PHE A 415 42.73 -28.63 -44.63
N TYR A 416 42.77 -27.40 -44.11
CA TYR A 416 42.43 -26.17 -44.84
C TYR A 416 43.63 -25.23 -45.02
N TYR A 417 44.85 -25.78 -44.93
CA TYR A 417 46.10 -25.03 -45.03
C TYR A 417 46.19 -24.23 -46.33
N ASP A 418 45.97 -22.92 -46.20
CA ASP A 418 46.26 -21.87 -47.18
C ASP A 418 46.80 -20.68 -46.35
N ARG A 419 47.65 -19.83 -46.93
CA ARG A 419 48.33 -18.68 -46.31
C ARG A 419 47.40 -17.67 -45.60
N ASN A 420 46.09 -17.90 -45.63
CA ASN A 420 45.03 -17.04 -45.12
C ASN A 420 44.20 -17.65 -43.95
N ASN A 421 44.39 -18.93 -43.60
CA ASN A 421 43.69 -19.59 -42.50
C ASN A 421 44.71 -20.00 -41.42
N ASN A 422 44.42 -19.67 -40.16
CA ASN A 422 45.21 -20.07 -38.99
C ASN A 422 44.23 -20.27 -37.82
N PHE A 423 43.56 -21.41 -37.81
CA PHE A 423 42.56 -21.79 -36.82
C PHE A 423 43.15 -21.92 -35.42
N MET A 424 44.40 -22.35 -35.30
CA MET A 424 45.12 -22.42 -34.02
C MET A 424 45.28 -21.07 -33.33
N SER A 425 45.22 -19.95 -34.07
CA SER A 425 45.23 -18.61 -33.46
C SER A 425 44.05 -18.34 -32.52
N TYR A 426 42.94 -19.07 -32.67
CA TYR A 426 41.75 -18.93 -31.84
C TYR A 426 41.81 -19.76 -30.54
N LEU A 427 42.78 -20.67 -30.39
CA LEU A 427 42.82 -21.65 -29.29
C LEU A 427 42.70 -21.02 -27.89
N ASN A 428 43.48 -19.96 -27.64
CA ASN A 428 43.46 -19.28 -26.34
C ASN A 428 42.06 -18.69 -26.05
N SER A 429 41.43 -18.08 -27.04
CA SER A 429 40.10 -17.49 -26.86
C SER A 429 39.05 -18.56 -26.54
N PHE A 430 39.10 -19.71 -27.21
CA PHE A 430 38.18 -20.81 -26.91
C PHE A 430 38.41 -21.41 -25.52
N GLN A 431 39.66 -21.52 -25.08
CA GLN A 431 40.02 -22.01 -23.75
C GLN A 431 39.60 -21.03 -22.64
N GLU A 432 39.86 -19.74 -22.81
CA GLU A 432 39.47 -18.69 -21.84
C GLU A 432 37.97 -18.63 -21.63
N HIS A 433 37.18 -18.88 -22.68
CA HIS A 433 35.72 -18.89 -22.62
C HIS A 433 35.12 -20.27 -22.29
N GLY A 434 35.97 -21.28 -22.04
CA GLY A 434 35.52 -22.63 -21.68
C GLY A 434 34.72 -23.33 -22.77
N ILE A 435 34.91 -22.98 -24.04
CA ILE A 435 34.14 -23.51 -25.18
C ILE A 435 34.72 -24.85 -25.63
N SER A 436 33.87 -25.88 -25.66
CA SER A 436 34.20 -27.20 -26.19
C SER A 436 33.79 -27.34 -27.67
N ILE A 437 34.22 -28.41 -28.34
CA ILE A 437 33.84 -28.68 -29.75
C ILE A 437 32.32 -28.85 -29.89
N ILE A 438 31.64 -29.37 -28.87
CA ILE A 438 30.19 -29.59 -28.88
C ILE A 438 29.43 -28.26 -28.85
N ASP A 439 30.00 -27.26 -28.16
CA ASP A 439 29.38 -25.94 -28.01
C ASP A 439 29.36 -25.14 -29.32
N ILE A 440 30.25 -25.46 -30.27
CA ILE A 440 30.38 -24.79 -31.58
C ILE A 440 29.05 -24.72 -32.33
N ASP A 441 28.24 -25.76 -32.26
CA ASP A 441 26.95 -25.84 -32.98
C ASP A 441 25.88 -24.92 -32.40
N TYR A 442 26.09 -24.43 -31.17
CA TYR A 442 25.16 -23.57 -30.44
C TYR A 442 25.58 -22.10 -30.41
N LEU A 443 26.78 -21.78 -30.91
CA LEU A 443 27.30 -20.42 -30.95
C LEU A 443 26.49 -19.55 -31.92
N LYS A 444 25.98 -18.43 -31.40
CA LYS A 444 25.31 -17.38 -32.18
C LYS A 444 26.34 -16.40 -32.72
N GLU A 445 25.92 -15.56 -33.67
CA GLU A 445 26.82 -14.62 -34.35
C GLU A 445 27.64 -13.72 -33.40
N LYS A 446 27.01 -13.24 -32.31
CA LYS A 446 27.69 -12.45 -31.28
C LYS A 446 28.80 -13.23 -30.56
N ASP A 447 28.58 -14.52 -30.30
CA ASP A 447 29.52 -15.37 -29.55
C ASP A 447 30.77 -15.63 -30.41
N TRP A 448 30.59 -15.80 -31.72
CA TRP A 448 31.72 -15.90 -32.67
C TRP A 448 32.58 -14.64 -32.75
N ILE A 449 31.96 -13.46 -32.62
CA ILE A 449 32.66 -12.17 -32.62
C ILE A 449 33.46 -12.01 -31.32
N GLU A 450 32.86 -12.37 -30.18
CA GLU A 450 33.54 -12.37 -28.87
C GLU A 450 34.74 -13.33 -28.84
N LEU A 451 34.64 -14.47 -29.52
CA LEU A 451 35.74 -15.42 -29.69
C LEU A 451 36.80 -14.99 -30.72
N GLY A 452 36.68 -13.80 -31.31
CA GLY A 452 37.62 -13.27 -32.31
C GLY A 452 37.52 -13.91 -33.70
N VAL A 453 36.57 -14.82 -33.93
CA VAL A 453 36.36 -15.50 -35.23
C VAL A 453 35.47 -14.63 -36.12
N VAL A 454 36.04 -13.58 -36.70
CA VAL A 454 35.28 -12.61 -37.51
C VAL A 454 34.99 -13.11 -38.93
N LYS A 455 35.83 -14.00 -39.46
CA LYS A 455 35.68 -14.53 -40.82
C LYS A 455 34.55 -15.56 -40.88
N ILE A 456 33.50 -15.26 -41.64
CA ILE A 456 32.36 -16.17 -41.87
C ILE A 456 32.82 -17.53 -42.43
N GLY A 457 33.83 -17.53 -43.31
CA GLY A 457 34.38 -18.76 -43.88
C GLY A 457 34.99 -19.71 -42.83
N ASP A 458 35.59 -19.17 -41.76
CA ASP A 458 36.18 -19.96 -40.69
C ASP A 458 35.09 -20.57 -39.80
N ARG A 459 34.04 -19.80 -39.49
CA ARG A 459 32.85 -20.27 -38.75
C ARG A 459 32.20 -21.45 -39.45
N ILE A 460 31.95 -21.35 -40.76
CA ILE A 460 31.31 -22.41 -41.55
C ILE A 460 32.14 -23.71 -41.53
N LYS A 461 33.47 -23.60 -41.66
CA LYS A 461 34.37 -24.77 -41.60
C LYS A 461 34.37 -25.41 -40.22
N MET A 462 34.48 -24.60 -39.16
CA MET A 462 34.42 -25.08 -37.78
C MET A 462 33.10 -25.79 -37.48
N THR A 463 31.95 -25.19 -37.82
CA THR A 463 30.62 -25.80 -37.60
C THR A 463 30.37 -27.05 -38.45
N ARG A 464 30.99 -27.15 -39.63
CA ARG A 464 30.87 -28.36 -40.45
C ARG A 464 31.67 -29.50 -39.86
N GLU A 465 32.91 -29.25 -39.49
CA GLU A 465 33.81 -30.28 -38.99
C GLU A 465 33.50 -30.67 -37.55
N SER A 466 32.98 -29.76 -36.71
CA SER A 466 32.46 -30.10 -35.37
C SER A 466 31.39 -31.19 -35.46
N LYS A 467 30.46 -31.08 -36.42
CA LYS A 467 29.41 -32.07 -36.66
C LYS A 467 29.93 -33.43 -37.08
N ILE A 468 31.00 -33.48 -37.89
CA ILE A 468 31.61 -34.73 -38.32
C ILE A 468 32.31 -35.41 -37.14
N VAL A 469 33.01 -34.63 -36.31
CA VAL A 469 33.65 -35.11 -35.07
C VAL A 469 32.61 -35.62 -34.06
N CYS A 470 31.45 -34.96 -33.95
CA CYS A 470 30.38 -35.35 -33.04
C CYS A 470 29.48 -36.50 -33.55
N THR A 471 29.48 -36.82 -34.85
CA THR A 471 28.63 -37.89 -35.44
C THR A 471 29.39 -39.19 -35.75
N SER A 472 30.73 -39.17 -35.72
CA SER A 472 31.58 -40.35 -35.92
C SER A 472 31.89 -41.11 -34.61
N SER A 473 31.08 -40.87 -33.56
CA SER A 473 31.24 -41.41 -32.20
C SER A 473 30.14 -42.42 -31.88
#